data_AF-M9M5M1-F1
#
_entry.id   AF-M9M5M1-F1
#
_cell.length_a   1.000
_cell.length_b   1.000
_cell.length_c   1.000
_cell.angle_alpha   90.00
_cell.angle_beta   90.00
_cell.angle_gamma   90.00
#
_symmetry.space_group_name_H-M   'P 1'
#
loop_
_entity.id
_entity.type
_entity.pdbx_description
1 polymer ?
#
loop_
_entity_poly.entity_id
_entity_poly.type
_entity_poly.pdbx_seq_one_letter_code
_entity_poly.pdbx_strand_id
1 'polypeptide(L)' 'GKSFADVEREGVTPFLESIQAELLAGTYRPQANRKVEIPKANGKMRTLQIPGIRDRVVQGAL' A
#
# COMPACT_ATOMS: atom_id res chain seq x y z
N GLY A 1 0.76 -2.80 8.82
CA GLY A 1 -0.02 -2.66 7.58
C GLY A 1 -0.81 -3.94 7.35
N LYS A 2 -1.93 -3.87 6.61
CA LYS A 2 -2.75 -5.05 6.28
C LYS A 2 -2.02 -5.97 5.28
N SER A 3 -2.13 -7.29 5.47
CA SER A 3 -1.68 -8.29 4.49
C SER A 3 -2.79 -8.59 3.46
N PHE A 4 -2.46 -9.34 2.41
CA PHE A 4 -3.46 -9.83 1.44
C PHE A 4 -4.49 -10.75 2.11
N ALA A 5 -4.04 -11.66 2.99
CA ALA A 5 -4.91 -12.55 3.73
C ALA A 5 -5.89 -11.81 4.66
N ASP A 6 -5.50 -10.64 5.18
CA ASP A 6 -6.41 -9.81 5.98
C ASP A 6 -7.51 -9.18 5.12
N VAL A 7 -7.16 -8.72 3.91
CA VAL A 7 -8.12 -8.15 2.96
C VAL A 7 -9.08 -9.22 2.44
N GLU A 8 -8.59 -10.42 2.14
CA GLU A 8 -9.43 -11.55 1.72
C GLU A 8 -10.41 -11.98 2.81
N ARG A 9 -9.97 -11.96 4.08
CA ARG A 9 -10.82 -12.28 5.24
C ARG A 9 -11.91 -11.23 5.49
N GLU A 10 -11.57 -9.95 5.30
CA GLU A 10 -12.50 -8.82 5.46
C GLU A 10 -13.44 -8.67 4.25
N GLY A 11 -12.99 -9.11 3.07
CA GLY A 11 -13.67 -8.93 1.79
C GLY A 11 -13.16 -7.72 1.02
N VAL A 12 -13.09 -7.85 -0.31
CA VAL A 12 -12.54 -6.80 -1.20
C VAL A 12 -13.43 -5.56 -1.21
N THR A 13 -14.76 -5.73 -1.30
CA THR A 13 -15.72 -4.62 -1.32
C THR A 13 -15.65 -3.73 -0.07
N PRO A 14 -15.83 -4.27 1.16
CA PRO A 14 -15.76 -3.44 2.37
C PRO A 14 -14.37 -2.81 2.56
N PHE A 15 -13.31 -3.48 2.13
CA PHE A 15 -11.96 -2.90 2.13
C PHE A 15 -11.87 -1.65 1.23
N LEU A 16 -12.38 -1.72 0.00
CA LEU A 16 -12.37 -0.58 -0.93
C LEU A 16 -13.29 0.56 -0.46
N GLU A 17 -14.48 0.24 0.06
CA GLU A 17 -15.41 1.22 0.62
C GLU A 17 -14.78 1.98 1.80
N SER A 18 -14.03 1.29 2.67
CA SER A 18 -13.32 1.95 3.78
C SER A 18 -12.31 2.99 3.29
N ILE A 19 -11.56 2.66 2.23
CA ILE A 19 -10.56 3.56 1.64
C ILE A 19 -11.26 4.76 0.98
N GLN A 20 -12.34 4.50 0.23
CA GLN A 20 -13.12 5.56 -0.42
C GLN A 20 -13.71 6.52 0.62
N ALA A 21 -14.28 6.01 1.71
CA ALA A 21 -14.84 6.83 2.77
C ALA A 21 -13.79 7.75 3.42
N GLU A 22 -12.60 7.24 3.71
CA GLU A 22 -11.50 8.04 4.26
C GLU A 22 -10.99 9.10 3.28
N LEU A 23 -10.94 8.80 1.99
CA LEU A 23 -10.54 9.75 0.94
C LEU A 23 -11.57 10.87 0.78
N LEU A 24 -12.86 10.53 0.71
CA LEU A 24 -13.95 11.50 0.61
C LEU A 24 -14.03 12.40 1.85
N ALA A 25 -13.77 11.84 3.04
CA ALA A 25 -13.70 12.59 4.29
C ALA A 25 -12.43 13.43 4.43
N GLY A 26 -11.44 13.27 3.54
CA GLY A 26 -10.13 13.93 3.65
C GLY A 26 -9.30 13.47 4.86
N THR A 27 -9.64 12.32 5.45
CA THR A 27 -8.96 11.77 6.64
C THR A 27 -7.93 10.71 6.29
N TYR A 28 -7.86 10.28 5.03
CA TYR A 28 -6.88 9.31 4.56
C TYR A 28 -5.45 9.78 4.84
N ARG A 29 -4.68 8.95 5.56
CA ARG A 29 -3.25 9.19 5.83
C ARG A 29 -2.41 8.05 5.29
N PRO A 30 -1.52 8.31 4.30
CA PRO A 30 -0.59 7.31 3.80
C PRO A 30 0.31 6.75 4.90
N GLN A 31 0.63 5.46 4.83
CA GLN A 31 1.55 4.84 5.77
C GLN A 31 3.00 4.98 5.30
N ALA A 32 3.95 4.89 6.24
CA ALA A 32 5.37 4.89 5.89
C ALA A 32 5.72 3.69 5.01
N ASN A 33 6.44 3.94 3.91
CA ASN A 33 6.88 2.89 3.01
C ASN A 33 7.88 1.94 3.69
N ARG A 34 7.76 0.65 3.40
CA ARG A 34 8.74 -0.35 3.83
C ARG A 34 9.97 -0.26 2.95
N LYS A 35 11.14 -0.08 3.56
CA LYS A 35 12.42 -0.07 2.84
C LYS A 35 12.94 -1.48 2.66
N VAL A 36 13.34 -1.83 1.43
CA VAL A 36 13.96 -3.14 1.13
C VAL A 36 15.15 -2.90 0.22
N GLU A 37 16.32 -3.39 0.61
CA GLU A 37 17.50 -3.32 -0.25
C GLU A 37 17.60 -4.57 -1.13
N ILE A 38 17.83 -4.37 -2.43
CA ILE A 38 18.07 -5.45 -3.39
C ILE A 38 19.36 -5.17 -4.18
N PRO A 39 20.12 -6.20 -4.55
CA PRO A 39 21.31 -6.02 -5.39
C PRO A 39 20.91 -5.60 -6.82
N LYS A 40 21.68 -4.69 -7.42
CA LYS A 40 21.68 -4.39 -8.85
C LYS A 40 22.69 -5.28 -9.56
N ALA A 41 22.51 -5.48 -10.87
CA ALA A 41 23.45 -6.22 -11.72
C ALA A 41 24.89 -5.66 -11.68
N ASN A 42 25.07 -4.37 -11.37
CA ASN A 42 26.37 -3.72 -11.26
C ASN A 42 26.98 -3.74 -9.84
N GLY A 43 26.47 -4.58 -8.93
CA GLY A 43 26.98 -4.73 -7.56
C GLY A 43 26.57 -3.64 -6.58
N LYS A 44 25.86 -2.59 -7.01
CA LYS A 44 25.29 -1.57 -6.10
C LYS A 44 23.96 -2.02 -5.51
N MET A 45 23.58 -1.49 -4.35
CA MET A 45 22.26 -1.74 -3.76
C MET A 45 21.21 -0.74 -4.29
N ARG A 46 19.98 -1.21 -4.50
CA ARG A 46 18.80 -0.38 -4.74
C ARG A 46 17.88 -0.50 -3.53
N THR A 47 17.61 0.63 -2.88
CA THR A 47 16.58 0.70 -1.85
C THR A 47 15.21 0.88 -2.53
N LEU A 48 14.36 -0.15 -2.44
CA LEU A 48 12.96 -0.08 -2.79
C LEU A 48 12.19 0.58 -1.64
N GLN A 49 11.25 1.45 -1.99
CA GLN A 49 10.23 1.98 -1.07
C GLN A 49 8.92 1.30 -1.43
N ILE A 50 8.48 0.35 -0.59
CA ILE A 50 7.31 -0.48 -0.87
C ILE A 50 6.12 0.07 -0.08
N PRO A 51 5.14 0.72 -0.73
CA PRO A 51 3.91 1.16 -0.09
C PRO A 51 3.05 -0.02 0.40
N GLY A 52 2.23 0.25 1.41
CA GLY A 52 1.23 -0.69 1.90
C GLY A 52 0.16 -0.99 0.84
N ILE A 53 -0.59 -2.08 1.02
CA ILE A 53 -1.62 -2.46 0.04
C ILE A 53 -2.69 -1.38 -0.17
N ARG A 54 -3.08 -0.66 0.89
CA ARG A 54 -4.00 0.49 0.82
C ARG A 54 -3.44 1.60 -0.05
N ASP A 55 -2.21 2.00 0.21
CA ASP A 55 -1.53 3.07 -0.53
C ASP A 55 -1.32 2.71 -2.00
N ARG A 56 -1.05 1.44 -2.32
CA ARG A 56 -0.96 0.97 -3.71
C ARG A 56 -2.29 1.09 -4.46
N VAL A 57 -3.41 0.79 -3.79
CA VAL A 57 -4.75 0.94 -4.38
C VAL A 57 -5.03 2.41 -4.68
N VAL A 58 -4.74 3.31 -3.73
CA VAL A 58 -4.94 4.76 -3.93
C VAL A 58 -4.04 5.28 -5.05
N GLN A 59 -2.76 4.91 -5.06
CA GLN A 59 -1.81 5.34 -6.10
C GLN A 59 -2.16 4.84 -7.50
N GLY A 60 -2.73 3.64 -7.62
CA GLY A 60 -3.16 3.08 -8.91
C GLY A 60 -4.49 3.64 -9.42
N ALA A 61 -5.22 4.39 -8.60
CA ALA A 61 -6.48 5.04 -8.97
C ALA A 61 -6.31 6.50 -9.40
N LEU A 62 -5.11 7.07 -9.23
CA LEU A 62 -4.71 8.39 -9.74
C LEU A 62 -4.37 8.29 -11.24
#